data_AF-A0A9C9SLY3-F1
#
_entry.id   AF-A0A9C9SLY3-F1
#
_cell.length_a   1.000
_cell.length_b   1.000
_cell.length_c   1.000
_cell.angle_alpha   90.00
_cell.angle_beta   90.00
_cell.angle_gamma   90.00
#
_symmetry.space_group_name_H-M   'P 1'
#
loop_
_entity.id
_entity.type
_entity.pdbx_description
1 polymer ?
#
loop_
_entity_poly.entity_id
_entity_poly.type
_entity_poly.pdbx_seq_one_letter_code
_entity_poly.pdbx_strand_id
1 'polypeptide(L)'
;MISSIFFYSTAFVLFLIGLFGVLTRKNIIKILVSLSITETAVNLFLITVGYIKNGKAPILTNTIGSIGMNNLKFVDPLPQALVLTAIVIGLGTTALSLVIAIKLYKNYGTLNITKMGGKR
;
A
#
# COMPACT_ATOMS: atom_id res chain seq x y z
N MET A 1 -2.37 5.38 23.11
CA MET A 1 -2.30 3.90 23.14
C MET A 1 -3.48 3.26 22.43
N ILE A 2 -4.74 3.46 22.88
CA ILE A 2 -5.93 2.88 22.21
C ILE A 2 -6.05 3.24 20.72
N SER A 3 -5.69 4.47 20.33
CA SER A 3 -5.80 4.86 18.91
C SER A 3 -4.75 4.16 18.04
N SER A 4 -3.51 4.02 18.52
CA SER A 4 -2.42 3.36 17.79
C SER A 4 -2.70 1.87 17.57
N ILE A 5 -3.24 1.16 18.56
CA ILE A 5 -3.52 -0.29 18.43
C ILE A 5 -4.61 -0.56 17.38
N PHE A 6 -5.59 0.34 17.25
CA PHE A 6 -6.63 0.25 16.23
C PHE A 6 -6.07 0.37 14.81
N PHE A 7 -5.13 1.30 14.59
CA PHE A 7 -4.46 1.45 13.29
C PHE A 7 -3.63 0.22 12.91
N TYR A 8 -2.86 -0.33 13.85
CA TYR A 8 -2.10 -1.57 13.61
C TYR A 8 -3.01 -2.77 13.32
N SER A 9 -4.08 -2.94 14.09
CA SER A 9 -5.05 -4.02 13.89
C SER A 9 -5.73 -3.91 12.52
N THR A 10 -6.13 -2.70 12.13
CA THR A 10 -6.76 -2.43 10.82
C THR A 10 -5.81 -2.77 9.67
N ALA A 11 -4.55 -2.33 9.75
CA ALA A 11 -3.54 -2.64 8.72
C ALA A 11 -3.29 -4.15 8.61
N PHE A 12 -3.24 -4.86 9.74
CA PHE A 12 -3.05 -6.30 9.77
C PHE A 12 -4.24 -7.07 9.16
N VAL A 13 -5.46 -6.69 9.50
CA VAL A 13 -6.67 -7.28 8.92
C VAL A 13 -6.74 -7.02 7.41
N LEU A 14 -6.42 -5.80 6.98
CA LEU A 14 -6.41 -5.44 5.56
C LEU A 14 -5.36 -6.24 4.78
N PHE A 15 -4.18 -6.46 5.37
CA PHE A 15 -3.14 -7.30 4.80
C PHE A 15 -3.60 -8.76 4.64
N LEU A 16 -4.24 -9.33 5.66
CA LEU A 16 -4.79 -10.68 5.60
C LEU A 16 -5.87 -10.83 4.53
N ILE A 17 -6.75 -9.82 4.36
CA ILE A 17 -7.78 -9.81 3.31
C ILE A 17 -7.13 -9.79 1.91
N GLY A 18 -6.14 -8.94 1.71
CA GLY A 18 -5.38 -8.88 0.46
C GLY A 18 -4.69 -10.20 0.14
N LEU A 19 -3.97 -10.77 1.12
CA LEU A 19 -3.27 -12.05 0.98
C LEU A 19 -4.24 -13.21 0.68
N PHE A 20 -5.36 -13.26 1.39
CA PHE A 20 -6.41 -14.25 1.14
C PHE A 20 -7.00 -14.13 -0.26
N GLY A 21 -7.20 -12.90 -0.75
CA GLY A 21 -7.65 -12.63 -2.12
C GLY A 21 -6.66 -13.14 -3.18
N VAL A 22 -5.35 -12.97 -2.97
CA VAL A 22 -4.33 -13.48 -3.89
C VAL A 22 -4.35 -15.01 -3.96
N LEU A 23 -4.50 -15.70 -2.82
CA LEU A 23 -4.45 -17.17 -2.75
C LEU A 23 -5.72 -17.87 -3.28
N THR A 24 -6.90 -17.26 -3.08
CA THR A 24 -8.18 -17.92 -3.39
C THR A 24 -8.72 -17.62 -4.79
N ARG A 25 -8.34 -16.49 -5.39
CA ARG A 25 -8.90 -16.06 -6.68
C ARG A 25 -8.14 -16.70 -7.83
N LYS A 26 -8.89 -17.21 -8.81
CA LYS A 26 -8.33 -17.84 -10.03
C LYS A 26 -8.28 -16.91 -11.25
N ASN A 27 -8.99 -15.79 -11.18
CA ASN A 27 -9.01 -14.78 -12.24
C ASN A 27 -7.87 -13.78 -12.01
N ILE A 28 -7.01 -13.60 -13.01
CA ILE A 28 -5.84 -12.72 -12.95
C ILE A 28 -6.20 -11.31 -12.49
N ILE A 29 -7.29 -10.72 -13.00
CA ILE A 29 -7.71 -9.36 -12.60
C ILE A 29 -8.03 -9.29 -11.10
N LYS A 30 -8.69 -10.31 -10.55
CA LYS A 30 -9.01 -10.36 -9.11
C LYS A 30 -7.75 -10.54 -8.25
N ILE A 31 -6.76 -11.27 -8.75
CA ILE A 31 -5.46 -11.41 -8.09
C ILE A 31 -4.73 -10.06 -8.08
N LEU A 32 -4.70 -9.33 -9.20
CA LEU A 32 -4.07 -8.01 -9.28
C LEU A 32 -4.70 -7.01 -8.31
N VAL A 33 -6.04 -6.96 -8.24
CA VAL A 33 -6.74 -6.11 -7.27
C VAL A 33 -6.39 -6.51 -5.82
N SER A 34 -6.30 -7.81 -5.54
CA SER A 34 -5.92 -8.29 -4.20
C SER A 34 -4.46 -7.96 -3.84
N LEU A 35 -3.57 -7.94 -4.84
CA LEU A 35 -2.19 -7.50 -4.69
C LEU A 35 -2.11 -6.01 -4.35
N SER A 36 -2.87 -5.17 -5.06
CA SER A 36 -2.95 -3.73 -4.77
C SER A 36 -3.51 -3.46 -3.36
N ILE A 37 -4.49 -4.24 -2.90
CA ILE A 37 -5.01 -4.13 -1.52
C ILE A 37 -3.91 -4.47 -0.50
N THR A 38 -3.15 -5.54 -0.73
CA THR A 38 -2.00 -5.92 0.11
C THR A 38 -0.97 -4.79 0.20
N GLU A 39 -0.65 -4.15 -0.93
CA GLU A 39 0.27 -3.02 -0.97
C GLU A 39 -0.25 -1.83 -0.15
N THR A 40 -1.53 -1.47 -0.30
CA THR A 40 -2.13 -0.39 0.51
C THR A 40 -2.11 -0.69 2.01
N ALA A 41 -2.23 -1.97 2.40
CA ALA A 41 -2.14 -2.38 3.80
C ALA A 41 -0.72 -2.21 4.37
N VAL A 42 0.31 -2.54 3.58
CA VAL A 42 1.71 -2.31 3.95
C VAL A 42 2.01 -0.81 4.06
N ASN A 43 1.53 -0.01 3.11
CA ASN A 43 1.67 1.45 3.15
C ASN A 43 1.01 2.05 4.41
N LEU A 44 -0.19 1.59 4.76
CA LEU A 44 -0.88 2.01 5.97
C LEU A 44 -0.12 1.62 7.24
N PHE A 45 0.44 0.41 7.28
CA PHE A 45 1.27 -0.05 8.39
C PHE A 45 2.50 0.84 8.57
N LEU A 46 3.21 1.18 7.49
CA LEU A 46 4.39 2.06 7.52
C LEU A 46 4.06 3.47 8.02
N ILE A 47 2.95 4.08 7.56
CA ILE A 47 2.50 5.39 8.06
C ILE A 47 2.24 5.34 9.57
N THR A 48 1.63 4.25 10.04
CA THR A 48 1.29 4.09 11.46
C THR A 48 2.53 4.02 12.35
N VAL A 49 3.65 3.46 11.85
CA VAL A 49 4.93 3.42 12.58
C VAL A 49 5.51 4.82 12.81
N GLY A 50 5.37 5.73 11.83
CA GLY A 50 5.83 7.11 11.94
C GLY A 50 4.89 8.05 12.69
N TYR A 51 3.75 7.57 13.18
CA TYR A 51 2.72 8.42 13.75
C TYR A 51 3.07 8.90 15.16
N ILE A 52 3.23 10.22 15.32
CA ILE A 52 3.46 10.88 16.61
C ILE A 52 2.17 11.60 17.03
N LYS A 53 1.67 11.31 18.24
CA LYS A 53 0.48 11.98 18.80
C LYS A 53 0.73 13.48 18.95
N ASN A 54 -0.13 14.30 18.34
CA ASN A 54 -0.03 15.76 18.25
C ASN A 54 1.19 16.27 17.45
N GLY A 55 1.77 15.44 16.57
CA GLY A 55 2.80 15.87 15.64
C GLY A 55 2.22 16.77 14.54
N LYS A 56 2.84 17.93 14.30
CA LYS A 56 2.55 18.76 13.13
C LYS A 56 3.28 18.21 11.90
N ALA A 57 2.73 18.51 10.71
CA ALA A 57 3.39 18.18 9.46
C ALA A 57 4.82 18.76 9.44
N PRO A 58 5.83 18.00 9.00
CA PRO A 58 7.23 18.42 8.97
C PRO A 58 7.46 19.41 7.81
N ILE A 59 6.81 20.57 7.88
CA ILE A 59 6.91 21.66 6.92
C ILE A 59 7.47 22.87 7.67
N LEU A 60 8.70 23.27 7.31
CA LEU A 60 9.32 24.46 7.87
C LEU A 60 8.63 25.69 7.24
N THR A 61 7.82 26.39 8.02
CA THR A 61 7.26 27.70 7.65
C THR A 61 8.01 28.81 8.38
N ASN A 62 8.31 29.92 7.70
CA ASN A 62 9.08 31.06 8.24
C ASN A 62 8.52 31.66 9.55
N THR A 63 7.27 31.41 9.91
CA THR A 63 6.63 31.85 11.17
C THR A 63 7.09 31.09 12.42
N ILE A 64 7.84 30.00 12.26
CA ILE A 64 8.37 29.19 13.36
C ILE A 64 9.63 29.82 13.99
N GLY A 65 10.30 30.75 13.28
CA GLY A 65 11.46 31.47 13.81
C GLY A 65 11.16 32.46 14.93
N SER A 66 9.90 32.86 15.12
CA SER A 66 9.49 33.91 16.09
C SER A 66 8.78 33.39 17.34
N ILE A 67 8.39 32.10 17.38
CA ILE A 67 7.70 31.48 18.52
C ILE A 67 8.55 30.28 18.94
N GLY A 68 9.21 30.39 20.10
CA GLY A 68 10.27 29.51 20.57
C GLY A 68 10.06 28.00 20.28
N MET A 69 11.16 27.37 19.87
CA MET A 69 11.36 25.97 19.45
C MET A 69 10.89 24.88 20.45
N ASN A 70 10.29 25.25 21.58
CA ASN A 70 10.18 24.41 22.78
C ASN A 70 8.94 23.50 22.81
N ASN A 71 8.03 23.55 21.82
CA ASN A 71 6.79 22.76 21.87
C ASN A 71 6.26 22.26 20.52
N LEU A 72 7.08 22.30 19.46
CA LEU A 72 6.70 21.78 18.14
C LEU A 72 7.13 20.32 18.02
N LYS A 73 6.21 19.39 18.33
CA LYS A 73 6.37 17.99 17.93
C LYS A 73 6.08 17.89 16.45
N PHE A 74 7.03 17.40 15.66
CA PHE A 74 6.84 17.06 14.26
C PHE A 74 6.62 15.56 14.10
N VAL A 75 5.91 15.15 13.05
CA VAL A 75 5.81 13.75 12.63
C VAL A 75 7.10 13.34 11.91
N ASP A 76 7.51 12.07 12.02
CA ASP A 76 8.70 11.58 11.36
C ASP A 76 8.55 11.66 9.82
N PRO A 77 9.45 12.36 9.12
CA PRO A 77 9.37 12.48 7.65
C PRO A 77 9.83 11.22 6.93
N LEU A 78 10.57 10.32 7.60
CA LEU A 78 11.14 9.12 6.97
C LEU A 78 10.07 8.14 6.47
N PRO A 79 9.06 7.74 7.28
CA PRO A 79 8.01 6.83 6.79
C PRO A 79 7.15 7.48 5.70
N GLN A 80 6.99 8.80 5.72
CA GLN A 80 6.26 9.53 4.69
C GLN A 80 6.97 9.47 3.34
N ALA A 81 8.28 9.65 3.30
CA ALA A 81 9.08 9.51 2.08
C ALA A 81 9.07 8.06 1.57
N LEU A 82 9.20 7.08 2.47
CA LEU A 82 9.18 5.66 2.12
C LEU A 82 7.85 5.22 1.48
N VAL A 83 6.73 5.75 1.98
CA VAL A 83 5.40 5.41 1.43
C VAL A 83 5.16 6.07 0.08
N LEU A 84 5.64 7.30 -0.12
CA LEU A 84 5.54 7.97 -1.41
C LEU A 84 6.27 7.18 -2.52
N THR A 85 7.46 6.65 -2.22
CA THR A 85 8.20 5.81 -3.18
C THR A 85 7.52 4.46 -3.39
N ALA A 86 6.99 3.84 -2.33
CA ALA A 86 6.24 2.58 -2.43
C ALA A 86 5.03 2.72 -3.36
N ILE A 87 4.24 3.79 -3.24
CA ILE A 87 3.07 4.05 -4.09
C ILE A 87 3.45 4.14 -5.57
N VAL A 88 4.55 4.85 -5.90
CA VAL A 88 4.99 4.98 -7.30
C VAL A 88 5.41 3.62 -7.88
N ILE A 89 6.13 2.81 -7.09
CA ILE A 89 6.52 1.44 -7.49
C ILE A 89 5.28 0.55 -7.66
N GLY A 90 4.30 0.67 -6.76
CA GLY A 90 3.03 -0.04 -6.83
C GLY A 90 2.23 0.24 -8.09
N LEU A 91 2.11 1.52 -8.45
CA LEU A 91 1.45 1.93 -9.69
C LEU A 91 2.20 1.38 -10.92
N GLY A 92 3.53 1.45 -10.94
CA GLY A 92 4.35 0.92 -12.04
C GLY A 92 4.22 -0.60 -12.21
N THR A 93 4.28 -1.35 -11.11
CA THR A 93 4.14 -2.82 -11.13
C THR A 93 2.72 -3.27 -11.45
N THR A 94 1.71 -2.54 -10.98
CA THR A 94 0.29 -2.79 -11.32
C THR A 94 0.05 -2.54 -12.82
N ALA A 95 0.57 -1.44 -13.37
CA ALA A 95 0.46 -1.15 -14.80
C ALA A 95 1.12 -2.25 -15.65
N LEU A 96 2.34 -2.66 -15.31
CA LEU A 96 3.04 -3.75 -15.99
C LEU A 96 2.23 -5.06 -15.93
N SER A 97 1.72 -5.39 -14.75
CA SER A 97 0.93 -6.60 -14.54
C SER A 97 -0.36 -6.60 -15.35
N LEU A 98 -1.00 -5.44 -15.50
CA LEU A 98 -2.21 -5.28 -16.31
C LEU A 98 -1.92 -5.46 -17.80
N VAL A 99 -0.80 -4.93 -18.30
CA VAL A 99 -0.33 -5.16 -19.68
C VAL A 99 -0.10 -6.64 -19.93
N ILE A 100 0.51 -7.35 -18.97
CA ILE A 100 0.68 -8.81 -19.06
C ILE A 100 -0.67 -9.51 -19.09
N ALA A 101 -1.63 -9.11 -18.25
CA ALA A 101 -2.98 -9.69 -18.24
C ALA A 101 -3.70 -9.51 -19.59
N ILE A 102 -3.58 -8.33 -20.22
CA ILE A 102 -4.13 -8.06 -21.55
C ILE A 102 -3.47 -8.95 -22.60
N LYS A 103 -2.15 -9.10 -22.57
CA LYS A 103 -1.41 -9.96 -23.51
C LYS A 103 -1.79 -11.44 -23.36
N LEU A 104 -1.96 -11.91 -22.12
CA LEU A 104 -2.44 -13.26 -21.83
C LEU A 104 -3.86 -13.48 -22.34
N TYR A 105 -4.75 -12.50 -22.16
CA TYR A 105 -6.10 -12.57 -22.71
C TYR A 105 -6.09 -12.67 -24.24
N LYS A 106 -5.27 -11.88 -24.93
CA LYS A 106 -5.14 -11.93 -26.39
C LYS A 106 -4.65 -13.28 -26.91
N ASN A 107 -3.75 -13.95 -26.17
CA ASN A 107 -3.15 -15.22 -26.58
C ASN A 107 -4.00 -16.45 -26.22
N TYR A 108 -4.64 -16.45 -25.05
CA TYR A 108 -5.35 -17.62 -24.51
C TYR A 108 -6.89 -17.47 -24.53
N GLY A 109 -7.43 -16.27 -24.77
CA GLY A 109 -8.88 -16.00 -24.78
C GLY A 109 -9.56 -16.14 -23.41
N THR A 110 -8.79 -16.34 -22.34
CA THR A 110 -9.28 -16.52 -20.97
C THR A 110 -8.43 -15.70 -20.01
N LEU A 111 -8.98 -15.36 -18.83
CA LEU A 111 -8.26 -14.72 -17.71
C LEU A 111 -8.16 -15.64 -16.49
N ASN A 112 -8.59 -16.91 -16.62
CA ASN A 112 -8.52 -17.90 -15.57
C ASN A 112 -7.22 -18.70 -15.66
N ILE A 113 -6.40 -18.62 -14.62
CA ILE A 113 -5.11 -19.32 -14.51
C ILE A 113 -5.24 -20.84 -14.70
N THR A 114 -6.29 -21.45 -14.12
CA THR A 114 -6.50 -22.91 -14.23
C THR A 114 -6.74 -23.37 -15.67
N LYS A 115 -7.32 -22.51 -16.52
CA LYS A 115 -7.56 -22.82 -17.94
C LYS A 115 -6.33 -22.58 -18.83
N MET A 116 -5.34 -21.82 -18.34
CA MET A 116 -4.10 -21.53 -19.06
C MET A 116 -3.03 -22.62 -18.85
N GLY A 117 -3.04 -23.30 -17.70
CA GLY A 117 -2.07 -24.36 -17.37
C GLY A 117 -2.31 -25.72 -18.03
N GLY A 118 -3.32 -25.84 -18.90
CA GLY A 118 -3.79 -27.11 -19.47
C GLY A 118 -3.37 -27.33 -20.93
N LYS A 119 -2.08 -27.57 -21.17
CA LYS A 119 -1.59 -28.43 -22.25
C LYS A 119 -0.39 -29.23 -21.73
N ARG A 120 -0.70 -30.27 -20.98
CA ARG A 120 0.10 -31.49 -20.90
C ARG A 120 -0.81 -32.63 -21.28
#